data_AF-A0A453PGV0-F1
#
_entry.id   AF-A0A453PGV0-F1
#
_cell.length_a   1.000
_cell.length_b   1.000
_cell.length_c   1.000
_cell.angle_alpha   90.00
_cell.angle_beta   90.00
_cell.angle_gamma   90.00
#
_symmetry.space_group_name_H-M   'P 1'
#
loop_
_entity.id
_entity.type
_entity.pdbx_description
1 polymer ?
#
loop_
_entity_poly.entity_id
_entity_poly.type
_entity_poly.pdbx_seq_one_letter_code
_entity_poly.pdbx_strand_id
1 'polypeptide(L)'
;EKYKAVILRIDSPGGDALASDLMWREIRLLAESKPVVASMSDVAASGGYYMAMAAPVIVAEKLTLTGSIGVITGKFILQKLYERIDFNKEILSRGRYAELNAADQRPLRPDEAELFEKSAQNAYASFRDKAAMSRSMSVRIVLRY
;
A
#
# COMPACT_ATOMS: atom_id res chain seq x y z
N GLU A 1 33.12 3.74 -9.95
CA GLU A 1 31.64 3.77 -9.98
C GLU A 1 31.11 4.40 -11.27
N LYS A 2 30.40 3.61 -12.09
CA LYS A 2 29.84 4.01 -13.41
C LYS A 2 28.60 4.91 -13.31
N TYR A 3 27.80 4.79 -12.25
CA TYR A 3 26.56 5.55 -12.06
C TYR A 3 26.64 6.43 -10.82
N LYS A 4 26.43 7.74 -11.01
CA LYS A 4 26.66 8.78 -10.00
C LYS A 4 25.41 9.23 -9.24
N ALA A 5 24.24 9.00 -9.81
CA ALA A 5 22.95 9.34 -9.21
C ALA A 5 21.85 8.44 -9.80
N VAL A 6 20.67 8.46 -9.20
CA VAL A 6 19.47 7.77 -9.69
C VAL A 6 18.30 8.74 -9.76
N ILE A 7 17.59 8.71 -10.88
CA ILE A 7 16.27 9.34 -11.03
C ILE A 7 15.24 8.22 -11.01
N LEU A 8 14.40 8.19 -9.98
CA LEU A 8 13.28 7.28 -9.89
C LEU A 8 12.07 7.93 -10.56
N ARG A 9 11.80 7.57 -11.82
CA ARG A 9 10.61 8.00 -12.53
C ARG A 9 9.41 7.15 -12.09
N ILE A 10 8.36 7.79 -11.58
CA ILE A 10 7.19 7.13 -11.01
C ILE A 10 5.95 7.54 -11.81
N ASP A 11 5.28 6.54 -12.37
CA ASP A 11 3.96 6.67 -12.97
C ASP A 11 3.08 5.51 -12.48
N SER A 12 2.48 5.68 -11.30
CA SER A 12 1.80 4.60 -10.58
C SER A 12 0.68 5.11 -9.67
N PRO A 13 -0.52 4.49 -9.72
CA PRO A 13 -1.59 4.74 -8.77
C PRO A 13 -1.36 4.06 -7.40
N GLY A 14 -0.30 3.26 -7.27
CA GLY A 14 -0.02 2.43 -6.10
C GLY A 14 -0.13 0.94 -6.38
N GLY A 15 -0.40 0.15 -5.34
CA GLY A 15 -0.46 -1.31 -5.43
C GLY A 15 -0.26 -1.96 -4.07
N ASP A 16 0.55 -3.02 -4.05
CA ASP A 16 0.79 -3.81 -2.86
C ASP A 16 1.61 -3.06 -1.78
N ALA A 17 1.17 -3.18 -0.53
CA ALA A 17 1.78 -2.49 0.60
C ALA A 17 3.18 -3.02 0.95
N LEU A 18 3.38 -4.34 0.87
CA LEU A 18 4.67 -4.96 1.18
C LEU A 18 5.71 -4.63 0.10
N ALA A 19 5.33 -4.73 -1.18
CA ALA A 19 6.20 -4.35 -2.29
C ALA A 19 6.61 -2.87 -2.18
N SER A 20 5.66 -1.99 -1.86
CA SER A 20 5.92 -0.56 -1.65
C SER A 20 6.91 -0.32 -0.51
N ASP A 21 6.78 -1.06 0.59
CA ASP A 21 7.67 -0.96 1.75
C ASP A 21 9.09 -1.45 1.46
N LEU A 22 9.21 -2.59 0.77
CA LEU A 22 10.51 -3.13 0.35
C LEU A 22 11.23 -2.16 -0.57
N MET A 23 10.52 -1.58 -1.55
CA MET A 23 11.07 -0.57 -2.44
C MET A 23 11.49 0.69 -1.67
N TRP A 24 10.65 1.17 -0.74
CA TRP A 24 11.01 2.31 0.12
C TRP A 24 12.31 2.06 0.90
N ARG A 25 12.47 0.88 1.49
CA ARG A 25 13.69 0.51 2.23
C ARG A 25 14.92 0.57 1.32
N GLU A 26 14.87 -0.06 0.15
CA GLU A 26 16.01 -0.10 -0.78
C GLU A 26 16.35 1.28 -1.35
N ILE A 27 15.34 2.12 -1.64
CA ILE A 27 15.56 3.50 -2.09
C ILE A 27 16.25 4.32 -0.99
N ARG A 28 15.87 4.14 0.27
CA ARG A 28 16.53 4.82 1.39
C ARG A 28 17.98 4.40 1.56
N LEU A 29 18.26 3.10 1.54
CA LEU A 29 19.63 2.58 1.61
C LEU A 29 20.48 3.08 0.45
N LEU A 30 19.92 3.13 -0.76
CA LEU A 30 20.60 3.69 -1.92
C LEU A 30 20.94 5.17 -1.72
N ALA A 31 20.00 5.94 -1.16
CA ALA A 31 20.15 7.38 -0.91
C ALA A 31 21.24 7.71 0.13
N GLU A 32 21.65 6.75 0.97
CA GLU A 32 22.81 6.90 1.86
C GLU A 32 24.14 6.88 1.09
N SER A 33 24.18 6.25 -0.09
CA SER A 33 25.40 6.07 -0.88
C SER A 33 25.52 7.03 -2.07
N LYS A 34 24.40 7.48 -2.65
CA LYS A 34 24.40 8.41 -3.79
C LYS A 34 23.10 9.20 -3.90
N PRO A 35 23.10 10.34 -4.61
CA PRO A 35 21.90 11.14 -4.82
C PRO A 35 20.78 10.33 -5.50
N VAL A 36 19.59 10.38 -4.90
CA VAL A 36 18.35 9.82 -5.46
C VAL A 36 17.30 10.92 -5.53
N VAL A 37 16.68 11.08 -6.70
CA VAL A 37 15.59 12.02 -6.94
C VAL A 37 14.38 11.25 -7.42
N ALA A 38 13.24 11.39 -6.74
CA ALA A 38 11.96 10.91 -7.26
C ALA A 38 11.39 11.96 -8.23
N SER A 39 11.08 11.53 -9.45
CA SER A 39 10.39 12.31 -10.47
C SER A 39 9.00 11.71 -10.68
N MET A 40 7.98 12.40 -10.19
CA MET A 40 6.59 11.99 -10.38
C MET A 40 6.11 12.40 -11.77
N SER A 41 5.48 11.45 -12.46
CA SER A 41 4.83 11.62 -13.76
C SER A 41 3.38 12.11 -13.57
N ASP A 42 2.46 11.65 -14.40
CA ASP A 42 1.04 11.95 -14.29
C ASP A 42 0.45 11.46 -12.96
N VAL A 43 0.82 10.25 -12.51
CA VAL A 43 0.35 9.70 -11.23
C VAL A 43 1.49 9.17 -10.38
N ALA A 44 1.50 9.51 -9.09
CA ALA A 44 2.38 8.92 -8.08
C ALA A 44 1.65 8.88 -6.73
N ALA A 45 0.61 8.06 -6.63
CA ALA A 45 -0.31 7.99 -5.49
C ALA A 45 -0.15 6.67 -4.71
N SER A 46 -0.61 6.63 -3.46
CA SER A 46 -0.57 5.43 -2.60
C SER A 46 0.83 4.79 -2.58
N GLY A 47 1.00 3.54 -3.00
CA GLY A 47 2.32 2.88 -3.14
C GLY A 47 3.33 3.67 -4.00
N GLY A 48 2.87 4.42 -5.00
CA GLY A 48 3.70 5.33 -5.80
C GLY A 48 4.28 6.46 -4.95
N TYR A 49 3.45 7.12 -4.13
CA TYR A 49 3.91 8.11 -3.17
C TYR A 49 4.78 7.48 -2.09
N TYR A 50 4.45 6.26 -1.65
CA TYR A 50 5.22 5.49 -0.69
C TYR A 50 6.67 5.33 -1.15
N MET A 51 6.91 4.95 -2.40
CA MET A 51 8.29 4.90 -2.93
C MET A 51 8.91 6.29 -3.06
N ALA A 52 8.15 7.27 -3.55
CA ALA A 52 8.67 8.61 -3.77
C ALA A 52 9.19 9.26 -2.48
N MET A 53 8.47 9.08 -1.37
CA MET A 53 8.87 9.61 -0.06
C MET A 53 10.13 8.95 0.51
N ALA A 54 10.65 7.87 -0.07
CA ALA A 54 11.96 7.35 0.30
C ALA A 54 13.11 8.23 -0.22
N ALA A 55 12.90 8.95 -1.33
CA ALA A 55 13.92 9.80 -1.93
C ALA A 55 14.06 11.13 -1.15
N PRO A 56 15.30 11.65 -0.97
CA PRO A 56 15.53 12.96 -0.35
C PRO A 56 14.85 14.12 -1.10
N VAL A 57 14.84 14.05 -2.44
CA VAL A 57 14.24 15.07 -3.30
C VAL A 57 13.09 14.44 -4.09
N ILE A 58 11.95 15.13 -4.09
CA ILE A 58 10.76 14.77 -4.87
C ILE A 58 10.43 15.96 -5.77
N VAL A 59 10.29 15.70 -7.06
CA VAL A 59 9.82 16.67 -8.05
C VAL A 59 8.52 16.14 -8.65
N ALA A 60 7.53 17.00 -8.75
CA ALA A 60 6.23 16.70 -9.34
C ALA A 60 5.78 17.88 -10.21
N GLU A 61 5.02 17.59 -11.26
CA GLU A 61 4.37 18.62 -12.06
C GLU A 61 3.16 19.19 -11.31
N LYS A 62 2.71 20.39 -11.68
CA LYS A 62 1.54 21.03 -11.04
C LYS A 62 0.27 20.18 -11.11
N LEU A 63 0.17 19.32 -12.14
CA LEU A 63 -1.00 18.47 -12.39
C LEU A 63 -0.77 17.01 -12.01
N THR A 64 0.40 16.65 -11.44
CA THR A 64 0.64 15.29 -10.96
C THR A 64 -0.37 14.91 -9.89
N LEU A 65 -1.04 13.78 -10.08
CA LEU A 65 -1.90 13.18 -9.06
C LEU A 65 -1.05 12.38 -8.08
N THR A 66 -0.96 12.85 -6.84
CA THR A 66 -0.14 12.21 -5.79
C THR A 66 -0.85 12.20 -4.44
N GLY A 67 -0.16 11.78 -3.38
CA GLY A 67 -0.75 11.56 -2.07
C GLY A 67 -1.47 10.21 -2.02
N SER A 68 -2.77 10.20 -1.69
CA SER A 68 -3.52 8.98 -1.39
C SER A 68 -2.84 8.13 -0.30
N ILE A 69 -2.39 8.80 0.77
CA ILE A 69 -1.79 8.16 1.93
C ILE A 69 -2.91 7.46 2.70
N GLY A 70 -3.13 6.19 2.37
CA GLY A 70 -4.23 5.40 2.89
C GLY A 70 -4.04 3.93 2.54
N VAL A 71 -4.83 3.07 3.17
CA VAL A 71 -4.83 1.62 2.93
C VAL A 71 -6.27 1.15 2.77
N ILE A 72 -6.48 0.27 1.80
CA ILE A 72 -7.75 -0.45 1.63
C ILE A 72 -7.46 -1.95 1.67
N THR A 73 -8.39 -2.70 2.26
CA THR A 73 -8.35 -4.17 2.29
C THR A 73 -9.77 -4.70 2.29
N GLY A 74 -9.96 -5.93 1.84
CA GLY A 74 -11.25 -6.59 1.84
C GLY A 74 -11.27 -7.83 0.96
N LYS A 75 -12.44 -8.47 0.91
CA LYS A 75 -12.72 -9.56 -0.01
C LYS A 75 -14.11 -9.39 -0.62
N PHE A 76 -14.33 -10.00 -1.77
CA PHE A 76 -15.66 -10.08 -2.35
C PHE A 76 -16.53 -11.09 -1.58
N ILE A 77 -17.81 -10.75 -1.42
CA ILE A 77 -18.83 -11.67 -0.89
C ILE A 77 -19.78 -11.98 -2.04
N LEU A 78 -19.67 -13.20 -2.55
CA LEU A 78 -20.39 -13.70 -3.73
C LEU A 78 -21.61 -14.56 -3.37
N GLN A 79 -21.96 -14.65 -2.08
CA GLN A 79 -23.07 -15.45 -1.57
C GLN A 79 -24.35 -15.32 -2.43
N LYS A 80 -24.86 -14.09 -2.62
CA LYS A 80 -26.08 -13.84 -3.39
C LYS A 80 -25.96 -14.17 -4.89
N LEU A 81 -24.74 -14.11 -5.43
CA LEU A 81 -24.48 -14.51 -6.82
C LEU A 81 -24.60 -16.02 -6.94
N TYR A 82 -23.94 -16.76 -6.04
CA TYR A 82 -23.96 -18.22 -6.01
C TYR A 82 -25.37 -18.79 -5.83
N GLU A 83 -26.16 -18.20 -4.92
CA GLU A 83 -27.57 -18.54 -4.72
C GLU A 83 -28.41 -18.39 -6.00
N ARG A 84 -28.14 -17.37 -6.84
CA ARG A 84 -28.90 -17.11 -8.08
C ARG A 84 -28.60 -18.07 -9.21
N ILE A 85 -27.40 -18.64 -9.23
CA ILE A 85 -26.94 -19.52 -10.31
C ILE A 85 -26.87 -21.00 -9.89
N ASP A 86 -27.41 -21.31 -8.71
CA ASP A 86 -27.35 -22.65 -8.10
C ASP A 86 -25.91 -23.21 -8.02
N PHE A 87 -24.94 -22.33 -7.75
CA PHE A 87 -23.54 -22.71 -7.60
C PHE A 87 -23.24 -23.00 -6.14
N ASN A 88 -22.91 -24.26 -5.84
CA ASN A 88 -22.62 -24.71 -4.50
C ASN A 88 -21.10 -24.88 -4.31
N LYS A 89 -20.54 -24.13 -3.35
CA LYS A 89 -19.11 -24.15 -3.03
C LYS A 89 -18.88 -24.79 -1.67
N GLU A 90 -18.30 -25.99 -1.67
CA GLU A 90 -17.86 -26.69 -0.47
C GLU A 90 -16.35 -26.44 -0.25
N ILE A 91 -15.94 -26.22 1.00
CA ILE A 91 -14.54 -25.99 1.36
C ILE A 91 -14.16 -26.98 2.47
N LEU A 92 -13.20 -27.85 2.17
CA LEU A 92 -12.53 -28.69 3.15
C LEU A 92 -11.21 -28.01 3.52
N SER A 93 -11.05 -27.61 4.78
CA SER A 93 -9.85 -26.91 5.24
C SER A 93 -9.45 -27.32 6.65
N ARG A 94 -8.17 -27.07 6.99
CA ARG A 94 -7.61 -27.30 8.33
C ARG A 94 -6.92 -26.05 8.82
N GLY A 95 -7.41 -25.49 9.93
CA GLY A 95 -6.85 -24.31 10.58
C GLY A 95 -7.84 -23.15 10.62
N ARG A 96 -7.76 -22.34 11.69
CA ARG A 96 -8.74 -21.29 12.02
C ARG A 96 -8.96 -20.27 10.89
N TYR A 97 -7.90 -19.91 10.16
CA TYR A 97 -7.95 -18.90 9.09
C TYR A 97 -7.66 -19.48 7.70
N ALA A 98 -7.69 -20.81 7.54
CA ALA A 98 -7.31 -21.47 6.29
C ALA A 98 -8.22 -21.10 5.10
N GLU A 99 -9.48 -20.76 5.38
CA GLU A 99 -10.47 -20.38 4.37
C GLU A 99 -10.61 -18.87 4.16
N LEU A 100 -9.81 -18.03 4.84
CA LEU A 100 -10.01 -16.59 4.92
C LEU A 100 -10.22 -15.91 3.55
N ASN A 101 -9.38 -16.28 2.58
CA ASN A 101 -9.40 -15.78 1.20
C ASN A 101 -10.18 -16.69 0.23
N ALA A 102 -10.53 -17.91 0.64
CA ALA A 102 -11.25 -18.87 -0.19
C ALA A 102 -12.76 -18.81 0.01
N ALA A 103 -13.22 -18.43 1.21
CA ALA A 103 -14.62 -18.36 1.58
C ALA A 103 -15.27 -17.04 1.14
N ASP A 104 -15.57 -16.91 -0.15
CA ASP A 104 -16.33 -15.82 -0.75
C ASP A 104 -17.86 -16.05 -0.72
N GLN A 105 -18.31 -17.28 -0.43
CA GLN A 105 -19.72 -17.63 -0.25
C GLN A 105 -20.34 -17.12 1.06
N ARG A 106 -19.56 -16.44 1.91
CA ARG A 106 -20.03 -15.85 3.18
C ARG A 106 -19.25 -14.57 3.55
N PRO A 107 -19.82 -13.69 4.39
CA PRO A 107 -19.06 -12.60 5.02
C PRO A 107 -17.87 -13.10 5.86
N LEU A 108 -16.97 -12.19 6.21
CA LEU A 108 -15.94 -12.45 7.23
C LEU A 108 -16.62 -12.81 8.56
N ARG A 109 -16.09 -13.81 9.27
CA ARG A 109 -16.45 -14.02 10.66
C ARG A 109 -15.93 -12.85 11.50
N PRO A 110 -16.46 -12.60 12.72
CA PRO A 110 -15.99 -11.50 13.57
C PRO A 110 -14.47 -11.49 13.80
N ASP A 111 -13.86 -12.67 14.02
CA ASP A 111 -12.42 -12.79 14.24
C ASP A 111 -11.58 -12.58 12.97
N GLU A 112 -12.11 -12.96 11.81
CA GLU A 112 -11.52 -12.66 10.51
C GLU A 112 -11.59 -11.16 10.17
N ALA A 113 -12.71 -10.51 10.52
CA ALA A 113 -12.90 -9.08 10.32
C ALA A 113 -11.95 -8.25 11.17
N GLU A 114 -11.80 -8.60 12.46
CA GLU A 114 -10.83 -7.97 13.35
C GLU A 114 -9.39 -8.12 12.82
N LEU A 115 -9.06 -9.28 12.24
CA LEU A 115 -7.75 -9.49 11.62
C LEU A 115 -7.50 -8.56 10.42
N PHE A 116 -8.49 -8.37 9.55
CA PHE A 116 -8.41 -7.44 8.41
C PHE A 116 -8.26 -5.99 8.88
N GLU A 117 -9.08 -5.59 9.85
CA GLU A 117 -9.04 -4.24 10.42
C GLU A 117 -7.66 -3.94 11.04
N LYS A 118 -7.17 -4.84 11.89
CA LYS A 118 -5.86 -4.68 12.54
C LYS A 118 -4.72 -4.63 11.53
N SER A 119 -4.79 -5.46 10.48
CA SER A 119 -3.81 -5.44 9.38
C SER A 119 -3.81 -4.09 8.67
N ALA A 120 -4.99 -3.56 8.32
CA ALA A 120 -5.13 -2.25 7.67
C ALA A 120 -4.62 -1.10 8.55
N GLN A 121 -4.97 -1.11 9.85
CA GLN A 121 -4.51 -0.12 10.81
C GLN A 121 -2.98 -0.12 10.95
N ASN A 122 -2.35 -1.30 11.03
CA ASN A 122 -0.89 -1.43 11.10
C ASN A 122 -0.21 -0.93 9.83
N ALA A 123 -0.72 -1.32 8.65
CA ALA A 123 -0.19 -0.88 7.37
C ALA A 123 -0.31 0.64 7.22
N TYR A 124 -1.46 1.20 7.61
CA TYR A 124 -1.69 2.65 7.58
C TYR A 124 -0.78 3.41 8.53
N ALA A 125 -0.61 2.93 9.77
CA ALA A 125 0.31 3.54 10.73
C ALA A 125 1.74 3.57 10.18
N SER A 126 2.22 2.45 9.63
CA SER A 126 3.54 2.37 8.99
C SER A 126 3.69 3.37 7.84
N PHE A 127 2.70 3.46 6.95
CA PHE A 127 2.73 4.40 5.82
C PHE A 127 2.75 5.85 6.32
N ARG A 128 1.81 6.22 7.18
CA ARG A 128 1.68 7.57 7.78
C ARG A 128 2.95 7.98 8.50
N ASP A 129 3.53 7.10 9.30
CA ASP A 129 4.71 7.41 10.12
C ASP A 129 5.96 7.58 9.25
N LYS A 130 6.10 6.76 8.20
CA LYS A 130 7.16 6.97 7.20
C LYS A 130 6.96 8.25 6.39
N ALA A 131 5.73 8.60 6.03
CA ALA A 131 5.44 9.87 5.37
C ALA A 131 5.84 11.06 6.26
N ALA A 132 5.46 11.02 7.54
CA ALA A 132 5.84 12.02 8.52
C ALA A 132 7.37 12.13 8.66
N MET A 133 8.04 11.00 8.87
CA MET A 133 9.50 10.92 9.00
C MET A 133 10.23 11.43 7.75
N SER A 134 9.85 10.95 6.57
CA SER A 134 10.50 11.29 5.31
C SER A 134 10.36 12.76 4.92
N ARG A 135 9.32 13.44 5.40
CA ARG A 135 9.06 14.85 5.10
C ARG A 135 9.37 15.79 6.27
N SER A 136 9.93 15.27 7.36
CA SER A 136 10.21 16.03 8.59
C SER A 136 8.96 16.75 9.14
N MET A 137 7.81 16.08 9.08
CA MET A 137 6.52 16.61 9.51
C MET A 137 6.00 15.80 10.71
N SER A 138 5.17 16.42 11.55
CA SER A 138 4.46 15.67 12.58
C SER A 138 3.35 14.81 11.96
N VAL A 139 3.09 13.65 12.57
CA VAL A 139 1.96 12.77 12.22
C VAL A 139 0.64 13.54 12.21
N ARG A 140 0.46 14.49 13.13
CA ARG A 140 -0.75 15.35 13.19
C ARG A 140 -0.97 16.14 11.90
N ILE A 141 0.10 16.58 11.24
CA ILE A 141 -0.05 17.32 9.97
C ILE A 141 -0.39 16.34 8.84
N VAL A 142 0.20 15.14 8.82
CA VAL A 142 -0.14 14.11 7.82
C VAL A 142 -1.62 13.74 7.90
N LEU A 143 -2.19 13.64 9.10
CA LEU A 143 -3.61 13.30 9.31
C LEU A 143 -4.61 14.41 8.93
N ARG A 144 -4.15 15.65 8.67
CA ARG A 144 -5.04 16.75 8.28
C ARG A 144 -5.40 16.74 6.80
N TYR A 145 -4.68 15.96 6.01
CA TYR A 145 -4.84 15.81 4.57
C TYR A 145 -5.20 14.36 4.26
#